data_AF-A0A4Y2DRM1-F1
#
_entry.id   AF-A0A4Y2DRM1-F1
#
_cell.length_a   1.000
_cell.length_b   1.000
_cell.length_c   1.000
_cell.angle_alpha   90.00
_cell.angle_beta   90.00
_cell.angle_gamma   90.00
#
_symmetry.space_group_name_H-M   'P 1'
#
loop_
_entity.id
_entity.type
_entity.pdbx_description
1 polymer ?
#
loop_
_entity_poly.entity_id
_entity_poly.type
_entity_poly.pdbx_seq_one_letter_code
_entity_poly.pdbx_strand_id
1 'polypeptide(L)'
;MASRLQEKLDSIQRLFLLYITGACRTTPTSALKVVTGLQPLHLQIQQEEIYARVARARSSSNFFTVVFSPTDYESKSSGIHIHPHNFLPHNQISFEENHRDSGAKAIYTEGSKTDEGTGSAYCILENYGIIASWQGKLDHSNSVFQAEILAIKMAIEATSSLHRPIKIWTDSLSSLMAILNPKSHDSMVREIQTLLLSHKHIHLRRLKAHVGYLGNECADQLSKKAITKDDPFLLPKPLSCLKYEIKSAALSIWQDNWDKGETGRSTHDIVPGVSNKPVRWNREELMFVTGHGPFPSYLQSSNT
;
A
#
# COMPACT_ATOMS: atom_id res chain seq x y z
N MET A 1 13.27 0.63 23.83
CA MET A 1 12.38 0.24 24.94
C MET A 1 13.25 -0.25 26.09
N ALA A 2 13.00 0.17 27.34
CA ALA A 2 13.77 -0.34 28.48
C ALA A 2 13.55 -1.85 28.62
N SER A 3 14.60 -2.64 28.83
CA SER A 3 14.57 -4.12 28.91
C SER A 3 13.45 -4.65 29.81
N ARG A 4 13.22 -3.99 30.95
CA ARG A 4 12.16 -4.33 31.92
C ARG A 4 10.73 -4.28 31.35
N LEU A 5 10.45 -3.40 30.39
CA LEU A 5 9.13 -3.33 29.75
C LEU A 5 8.93 -4.48 28.76
N GLN A 6 9.99 -4.86 28.04
CA GLN A 6 9.96 -5.98 27.11
C GLN A 6 9.74 -7.31 27.84
N GLU A 7 10.41 -7.53 28.97
CA GLU A 7 10.19 -8.70 29.83
C GLU A 7 8.75 -8.79 30.35
N LYS A 8 8.15 -7.66 30.75
CA LYS A 8 6.73 -7.62 31.16
C LYS A 8 5.80 -8.00 30.01
N LEU A 9 6.04 -7.47 28.81
CA LEU A 9 5.25 -7.82 27.63
C LEU A 9 5.38 -9.30 27.27
N ASP A 10 6.59 -9.85 27.36
CA ASP A 10 6.82 -11.27 27.11
C ASP A 10 6.15 -12.17 28.16
N SER A 11 6.14 -11.76 29.43
CA SER A 11 5.40 -12.46 30.50
C SER A 11 3.89 -12.48 30.23
N ILE A 12 3.32 -11.33 29.84
CA ILE A 12 1.89 -11.23 29.47
C ILE A 12 1.59 -12.11 28.26
N GLN A 13 2.38 -11.99 27.18
CA GLN A 13 2.15 -12.76 25.95
C GLN A 13 2.29 -14.27 26.21
N ARG A 14 3.26 -14.68 27.02
CA ARG A 14 3.49 -16.08 27.39
C ARG A 14 2.26 -16.74 27.98
N LEU A 15 1.51 -16.02 28.83
CA LEU A 15 0.29 -16.56 29.43
C LEU A 15 -0.70 -17.00 28.35
N PHE A 16 -0.97 -16.13 27.38
CA PHE A 16 -1.89 -16.44 26.26
C PHE A 16 -1.34 -17.56 25.36
N LEU A 17 -0.04 -17.55 25.08
CA LEU A 17 0.60 -18.58 24.26
C LEU A 17 0.45 -19.97 24.87
N LEU A 18 0.62 -20.11 26.19
CA LEU A 18 0.41 -21.37 26.90
C LEU A 18 -1.05 -21.83 26.85
N TYR A 19 -2.01 -20.91 26.99
CA TYR A 19 -3.43 -21.24 26.88
C TYR A 19 -3.83 -21.68 25.47
N ILE A 20 -3.32 -21.01 24.43
CA ILE A 20 -3.61 -21.33 23.03
C ILE A 20 -3.04 -22.70 22.65
N THR A 21 -1.84 -23.02 23.13
CA THR A 21 -1.10 -24.22 22.69
C THR A 21 -1.27 -25.43 23.60
N GLY A 22 -1.65 -25.24 24.87
CA GLY A 22 -1.65 -26.30 25.87
C GLY A 22 -0.26 -26.85 26.21
N ALA A 23 0.81 -26.12 25.85
CA ALA A 23 2.19 -26.53 26.03
C ALA A 23 2.61 -26.56 27.51
N CYS A 24 3.70 -27.27 27.80
CA CYS A 24 4.30 -27.31 29.14
C CYS A 24 4.73 -25.91 29.60
N ARG A 25 4.63 -25.64 30.90
CA ARG A 25 5.04 -24.36 31.53
C ARG A 25 6.52 -24.03 31.34
N THR A 26 7.34 -25.00 30.95
CA THR A 26 8.78 -24.87 30.71
C THR A 26 9.12 -24.64 29.23
N THR A 27 8.14 -24.76 28.33
CA THR A 27 8.34 -24.55 26.90
C THR A 27 8.82 -23.13 26.62
N PRO A 28 9.88 -22.92 25.81
CA PRO A 28 10.42 -21.60 25.50
C PRO A 28 9.37 -20.68 24.88
N THR A 29 9.29 -19.43 25.35
CA THR A 29 8.36 -18.43 24.80
C THR A 29 8.65 -18.14 23.32
N SER A 30 9.93 -18.15 22.92
CA SER A 30 10.37 -17.99 21.54
C SER A 30 9.75 -19.03 20.61
N ALA A 31 9.85 -20.32 20.98
CA ALA A 31 9.25 -21.43 20.25
C ALA A 31 7.72 -21.28 20.13
N LEU A 32 7.04 -20.94 21.24
CA LEU A 32 5.58 -20.75 21.23
C LEU A 32 5.13 -19.62 20.31
N LYS A 33 5.86 -18.50 20.27
CA LYS A 33 5.59 -17.38 19.35
C LYS A 33 5.67 -17.84 17.89
N VAL A 34 6.70 -18.61 17.54
CA VAL A 34 6.91 -19.12 16.17
C VAL A 34 5.83 -20.14 15.78
N VAL A 35 5.57 -21.13 16.62
CA VAL A 35 4.56 -22.18 16.34
C VAL A 35 3.16 -21.61 16.16
N THR A 36 2.79 -20.63 16.98
CA THR A 36 1.48 -19.95 16.89
C THR A 36 1.41 -18.92 15.78
N GLY A 37 2.55 -18.55 15.19
CA GLY A 37 2.65 -17.43 14.25
C GLY A 37 2.32 -16.08 14.89
N LEU A 38 2.49 -15.95 16.21
CA LEU A 38 2.22 -14.72 16.95
C LEU A 38 3.52 -13.97 17.23
N GLN A 39 3.73 -12.89 16.48
CA GLN A 39 4.89 -12.02 16.63
C GLN A 39 5.02 -11.48 18.07
N PRO A 40 6.25 -11.25 18.59
CA PRO A 40 6.47 -10.59 19.87
C PRO A 40 5.69 -9.26 20.01
N LEU A 41 5.00 -9.08 21.14
CA LEU A 41 4.18 -7.88 21.40
C LEU A 41 4.96 -6.57 21.27
N HIS A 42 6.22 -6.53 21.72
CA HIS A 42 7.04 -5.33 21.62
C HIS A 42 7.28 -4.90 20.16
N LEU A 43 7.42 -5.86 19.23
CA LEU A 43 7.54 -5.57 17.80
C LEU A 43 6.22 -5.06 17.21
N GLN A 44 5.08 -5.60 17.65
CA GLN A 44 3.76 -5.11 17.22
C GLN A 44 3.52 -3.67 17.66
N ILE A 45 3.87 -3.33 18.91
CA ILE A 45 3.78 -1.97 19.44
C ILE A 45 4.70 -1.02 18.65
N GLN A 46 5.94 -1.43 18.37
CA GLN A 46 6.87 -0.62 17.58
C GLN A 46 6.36 -0.37 16.16
N GLN A 47 5.77 -1.37 15.49
CA GLN A 47 5.19 -1.18 14.16
C GLN A 47 4.09 -0.11 14.16
N GLU A 48 3.18 -0.15 15.15
CA GLU A 48 2.13 0.87 15.28
C GLU A 48 2.68 2.25 15.66
N GLU A 49 3.70 2.30 16.50
CA GLU A 49 4.42 3.55 16.83
C GLU A 49 5.02 4.18 15.59
N ILE A 50 5.78 3.40 14.80
CA ILE A 50 6.43 3.87 13.56
C ILE A 50 5.36 4.33 12.56
N TYR A 51 4.31 3.52 12.35
CA TYR A 51 3.23 3.90 11.45
C TYR A 51 2.55 5.21 11.90
N ALA A 52 2.27 5.38 13.19
CA ALA A 52 1.68 6.61 13.71
C ALA A 52 2.63 7.82 13.52
N ARG A 53 3.93 7.65 13.80
CA ARG A 53 4.93 8.71 13.64
C ARG A 53 5.10 9.16 12.20
N VAL A 54 5.20 8.22 11.26
CA VAL A 54 5.45 8.50 9.85
C VAL A 54 4.16 8.96 9.15
N ALA A 55 3.08 8.20 9.27
CA ALA A 55 1.85 8.46 8.53
C ALA A 55 0.99 9.59 9.12
N ARG A 56 1.00 9.78 10.45
CA ARG A 56 0.09 10.72 11.14
C ARG A 56 0.84 11.95 11.67
N ALA A 57 1.93 11.74 12.41
CA ALA A 57 2.72 12.84 12.96
C ALA A 57 3.68 13.46 11.94
N ARG A 58 3.82 12.87 10.74
CA ARG A 58 4.71 13.32 9.65
C ARG A 58 6.14 13.55 10.12
N SER A 59 6.63 12.63 10.96
CA SER A 59 7.99 12.63 11.51
C SER A 59 8.74 11.39 11.06
N SER A 60 10.04 11.53 10.77
CA SER A 60 10.87 10.38 10.46
C SER A 60 10.97 9.44 11.67
N SER A 61 11.06 8.15 11.38
CA SER A 61 11.22 7.12 12.39
C SER A 61 12.08 6.00 11.82
N ASN A 62 12.82 5.34 12.69
CA ASN A 62 13.66 4.21 12.33
C ASN A 62 13.10 2.94 12.95
N PHE A 63 13.11 1.86 12.18
CA PHE A 63 12.96 0.53 12.72
C PHE A 63 14.29 -0.19 12.58
N PHE A 64 15.05 -0.23 13.69
CA PHE A 64 16.40 -0.76 13.68
C PHE A 64 17.29 0.03 12.69
N THR A 65 17.79 -0.61 11.64
CA THR A 65 18.63 0.01 10.59
C THR A 65 17.81 0.65 9.46
N VAL A 66 16.51 0.39 9.36
CA VAL A 66 15.65 0.92 8.29
C VAL A 66 15.10 2.28 8.72
N VAL A 67 15.27 3.29 7.86
CA VAL A 67 14.75 4.64 8.08
C VAL A 67 13.51 4.86 7.22
N PHE A 68 12.44 5.34 7.85
CA PHE A 68 11.19 5.70 7.19
C PHE A 68 11.06 7.22 7.18
N SER A 69 11.10 7.83 5.99
CA SER A 69 10.84 9.26 5.84
C SER A 69 9.35 9.51 5.53
N PRO A 70 8.70 10.49 6.18
CA PRO A 70 7.31 10.82 5.89
C PRO A 70 7.11 11.35 4.46
N THR A 71 8.14 11.94 3.84
CA THR A 71 8.08 12.46 2.46
C THR A 71 7.89 11.38 1.42
N ASP A 72 8.31 10.15 1.73
CA ASP A 72 8.28 9.03 0.79
C ASP A 72 6.87 8.45 0.65
N TYR A 73 5.95 8.82 1.55
CA TYR A 73 4.59 8.30 1.59
C TYR A 73 3.53 9.38 1.56
N GLU A 74 2.39 9.01 0.99
CA GLU A 74 1.19 9.84 0.94
C GLU A 74 0.80 10.40 2.31
N SER A 75 0.28 11.62 2.30
CA SER A 75 -0.33 12.23 3.47
C SER A 75 -1.85 12.23 3.31
N LYS A 76 -2.56 11.84 4.37
CA LYS A 76 -4.01 11.98 4.38
C LYS A 76 -4.37 13.41 4.73
N SER A 77 -5.15 14.03 3.87
CA SER A 77 -5.73 15.33 4.14
C SER A 77 -6.89 15.19 5.12
N SER A 78 -6.91 16.04 6.15
CA SER A 78 -8.00 16.11 7.13
C SER A 78 -9.00 17.21 6.76
N GLY A 79 -10.17 17.18 7.40
CA GLY A 79 -11.21 18.21 7.22
C GLY A 79 -11.92 18.17 5.86
N ILE A 80 -12.88 19.08 5.70
CA ILE A 80 -13.60 19.33 4.45
C ILE A 80 -12.89 20.49 3.75
N HIS A 81 -12.37 20.27 2.55
CA HIS A 81 -11.63 21.30 1.81
C HIS A 81 -12.53 22.10 0.85
N ILE A 82 -13.68 21.55 0.44
CA ILE A 82 -14.69 22.25 -0.37
C ILE A 82 -15.99 22.28 0.41
N HIS A 83 -16.55 23.47 0.61
CA HIS A 83 -17.86 23.61 1.24
C HIS A 83 -18.91 22.78 0.46
N PRO A 84 -19.78 21.99 1.13
CA PRO A 84 -20.71 21.09 0.44
C PRO A 84 -21.56 21.74 -0.65
N HIS A 85 -21.95 23.01 -0.46
CA HIS A 85 -22.69 23.77 -1.47
C HIS A 85 -21.89 24.05 -2.76
N ASN A 86 -20.56 24.20 -2.65
CA ASN A 86 -19.68 24.47 -3.78
C ASN A 86 -19.25 23.18 -4.49
N PHE A 87 -19.47 22.03 -3.86
CA PHE A 87 -19.10 20.74 -4.40
C PHE A 87 -20.15 20.29 -5.43
N LEU A 88 -20.03 20.80 -6.66
CA LEU A 88 -20.89 20.40 -7.79
C LEU A 88 -20.09 19.88 -9.00
N PRO A 89 -19.14 18.93 -8.84
CA PRO A 89 -18.51 18.27 -9.99
C PRO A 89 -19.49 17.39 -10.79
N HIS A 90 -20.74 17.23 -10.32
CA HIS A 90 -21.75 16.40 -10.97
C HIS A 90 -22.05 16.83 -12.42
N ASN A 91 -21.87 18.12 -12.75
CA ASN A 91 -22.07 18.59 -14.13
C ASN A 91 -20.82 18.37 -15.01
N GLN A 92 -19.63 18.34 -14.40
CA GLN A 92 -18.36 18.15 -15.12
C GLN A 92 -18.02 16.68 -15.30
N ILE A 93 -18.50 15.78 -14.43
CA ILE A 93 -18.24 14.34 -14.50
C ILE A 93 -19.49 13.63 -15.00
N SER A 94 -19.38 12.89 -16.11
CA SER A 94 -20.47 12.06 -16.61
C SER A 94 -20.02 10.62 -16.80
N PHE A 95 -20.95 9.72 -16.47
CA PHE A 95 -20.84 8.27 -16.64
C PHE A 95 -21.58 7.77 -17.88
N GLU A 96 -22.23 8.65 -18.63
CA GLU A 96 -22.98 8.28 -19.81
C GLU A 96 -22.06 7.85 -20.95
N GLU A 97 -22.38 6.71 -21.55
CA GLU A 97 -21.62 6.08 -22.64
C GLU A 97 -21.98 6.69 -24.00
N ASN A 98 -21.80 8.00 -24.14
CA ASN A 98 -22.10 8.74 -25.38
C ASN A 98 -20.83 9.03 -26.22
N HIS A 99 -19.77 8.23 -26.05
CA HIS A 99 -18.55 8.40 -26.85
C HIS A 99 -18.83 8.06 -28.31
N ARG A 100 -18.60 9.04 -29.19
CA ARG A 100 -18.47 8.81 -30.63
C ARG A 100 -17.15 9.40 -31.06
N ASP A 101 -16.33 8.58 -31.70
CA ASP A 101 -15.08 9.04 -32.28
C ASP A 101 -15.36 9.87 -33.54
N SER A 102 -15.53 11.17 -33.34
CA SER A 102 -15.81 12.12 -34.42
C SER A 102 -14.54 12.73 -35.00
N GLY A 103 -13.35 12.23 -34.64
CA GLY A 103 -12.05 12.84 -34.98
C GLY A 103 -11.78 14.19 -34.29
N ALA A 104 -12.72 14.66 -33.47
CA ALA A 104 -12.57 15.92 -32.73
C ALA A 104 -11.51 15.78 -31.64
N LYS A 105 -10.87 16.89 -31.29
CA LYS A 105 -9.86 16.95 -30.25
C LYS A 105 -10.38 16.37 -28.93
N ALA A 106 -9.77 15.28 -28.48
CA ALA A 106 -10.13 14.56 -27.27
C ALA A 106 -8.88 14.16 -26.49
N ILE A 107 -9.03 14.03 -25.18
CA ILE A 107 -7.92 13.71 -24.28
C ILE A 107 -8.24 12.39 -23.61
N TYR A 108 -7.25 11.51 -23.54
CA TYR A 108 -7.38 10.18 -22.95
C TYR A 108 -6.30 10.03 -21.90
N THR A 109 -6.65 9.46 -20.76
CA THR A 109 -5.75 9.27 -19.61
C THR A 109 -5.71 7.80 -19.24
N GLU A 110 -4.54 7.31 -18.86
CA GLU A 110 -4.36 5.92 -18.49
C GLU A 110 -3.25 5.74 -17.43
N GLY A 111 -3.44 4.76 -16.56
CA GLY A 111 -2.46 4.30 -15.59
C GLY A 111 -2.21 2.81 -15.75
N SER A 112 -0.93 2.41 -15.83
CA SER A 112 -0.54 1.01 -15.97
C SER A 112 0.35 0.58 -14.81
N LYS A 113 0.22 -0.69 -14.41
CA LYS A 113 1.13 -1.34 -13.48
C LYS A 113 1.50 -2.71 -14.01
N THR A 114 2.79 -2.98 -14.02
CA THR A 114 3.41 -4.27 -14.36
C THR A 114 4.38 -4.66 -13.25
N ASP A 115 4.99 -5.84 -13.36
CA ASP A 115 6.04 -6.28 -12.43
C ASP A 115 7.29 -5.39 -12.51
N GLU A 116 7.52 -4.74 -13.65
CA GLU A 116 8.68 -3.85 -13.88
C GLU A 116 8.47 -2.45 -13.30
N GLY A 117 7.23 -2.04 -13.07
CA GLY A 117 6.93 -0.73 -12.48
C GLY A 117 5.53 -0.20 -12.80
N THR A 118 5.34 1.08 -12.48
CA THR A 118 4.07 1.79 -12.63
C THR A 118 4.26 2.97 -13.58
N GLY A 119 3.32 3.18 -14.49
CA GLY A 119 3.37 4.25 -15.48
C GLY A 119 2.05 5.00 -15.56
N SER A 120 2.13 6.31 -15.80
CA SER A 120 0.98 7.20 -15.93
C SER A 120 1.12 7.98 -17.24
N ALA A 121 0.04 8.16 -17.98
CA ALA A 121 0.10 8.90 -19.23
C ALA A 121 -1.23 9.57 -19.59
N TYR A 122 -1.13 10.64 -20.38
CA TYR A 122 -2.26 11.11 -21.17
C TYR A 122 -1.83 11.34 -22.62
N CYS A 123 -2.78 11.25 -23.54
CA CYS A 123 -2.60 11.70 -24.91
C CYS A 123 -3.75 12.59 -25.35
N ILE A 124 -3.41 13.57 -26.19
CA ILE A 124 -4.34 14.43 -26.89
C ILE A 124 -4.40 13.94 -28.32
N LEU A 125 -5.57 13.48 -28.73
CA LEU A 125 -5.85 12.95 -30.06
C LEU A 125 -6.66 13.96 -30.86
N GLU A 126 -6.29 14.19 -32.12
CA GLU A 126 -7.04 14.99 -33.09
C GLU A 126 -6.86 14.36 -34.47
N ASN A 127 -7.95 14.21 -35.25
CA ASN A 127 -7.93 13.53 -36.54
C ASN A 127 -7.23 12.15 -36.51
N TYR A 128 -7.49 11.35 -35.47
CA TYR A 128 -6.91 10.02 -35.24
C TYR A 128 -5.38 9.98 -35.03
N GLY A 129 -4.73 11.14 -34.88
CA GLY A 129 -3.31 11.26 -34.56
C GLY A 129 -3.06 11.83 -33.17
N ILE A 130 -1.98 11.39 -32.51
CA ILE A 130 -1.52 11.99 -31.25
C ILE A 130 -0.84 13.32 -31.58
N ILE A 131 -1.42 14.43 -31.14
CA ILE A 131 -0.85 15.77 -31.34
C ILE A 131 0.01 16.22 -30.16
N ALA A 132 -0.24 15.67 -28.98
CA ALA A 132 0.54 15.90 -27.77
C ALA A 132 0.34 14.72 -26.80
N SER A 133 1.34 14.45 -25.97
CA SER A 133 1.24 13.43 -24.93
C SER A 133 2.15 13.75 -23.76
N TRP A 134 1.84 13.16 -22.63
CA TRP A 134 2.71 13.13 -21.45
C TRP A 134 2.79 11.71 -20.91
N GLN A 135 3.93 11.39 -20.32
CA GLN A 135 4.26 10.09 -19.76
C GLN A 135 5.10 10.31 -18.50
N GLY A 136 4.66 9.78 -17.37
CA GLY A 136 5.38 9.78 -16.11
C GLY A 136 5.67 8.36 -15.66
N LYS A 137 6.94 8.04 -15.43
CA LYS A 137 7.35 6.82 -14.73
C LYS A 137 7.13 7.01 -13.24
N LEU A 138 6.47 6.07 -12.58
CA LEU A 138 6.28 6.08 -11.14
C LEU A 138 7.10 4.97 -10.48
N ASP A 139 7.26 5.03 -9.17
CA ASP A 139 7.90 3.95 -8.43
C ASP A 139 7.06 2.67 -8.55
N HIS A 140 7.74 1.52 -8.54
CA HIS A 140 7.10 0.21 -8.58
C HIS A 140 6.11 -0.02 -7.40
N SER A 141 6.32 0.68 -6.27
CA SER A 141 5.43 0.65 -5.11
C SER A 141 4.14 1.44 -5.31
N ASN A 142 4.08 2.34 -6.29
CA ASN A 142 2.87 3.11 -6.59
C ASN A 142 1.75 2.19 -7.12
N SER A 143 0.51 2.60 -6.90
CA SER A 143 -0.67 1.83 -7.36
C SER A 143 -1.16 2.28 -8.73
N VAL A 144 -1.91 1.41 -9.43
CA VAL A 144 -2.63 1.78 -10.67
C VAL A 144 -3.52 3.00 -10.42
N PHE A 145 -4.24 3.01 -9.29
CA PHE A 145 -5.11 4.12 -8.90
C PHE A 145 -4.35 5.46 -8.83
N GLN A 146 -3.17 5.49 -8.23
CA GLN A 146 -2.34 6.69 -8.19
C GLN A 146 -1.91 7.14 -9.60
N ALA A 147 -1.56 6.17 -10.46
CA ALA A 147 -1.16 6.46 -11.83
C ALA A 147 -2.31 7.06 -12.66
N GLU A 148 -3.52 6.53 -12.52
CA GLU A 148 -4.73 7.04 -13.19
C GLU A 148 -5.11 8.44 -12.68
N ILE A 149 -5.10 8.66 -11.35
CA ILE A 149 -5.34 9.97 -10.74
C ILE A 149 -4.31 10.99 -11.22
N LEU A 150 -3.02 10.62 -11.27
CA LEU A 150 -1.97 11.50 -11.77
C LEU A 150 -2.19 11.82 -13.26
N ALA A 151 -2.56 10.85 -14.08
CA ALA A 151 -2.82 11.07 -15.51
C ALA A 151 -3.94 12.10 -15.72
N ILE A 152 -5.03 11.99 -14.94
CA ILE A 152 -6.14 12.96 -14.93
C ILE A 152 -5.65 14.34 -14.50
N LYS A 153 -4.90 14.44 -13.40
CA LYS A 153 -4.35 15.71 -12.93
C LYS A 153 -3.51 16.39 -14.02
N MET A 154 -2.56 15.67 -14.59
CA MET A 154 -1.66 16.20 -15.62
C MET A 154 -2.43 16.61 -16.89
N ALA A 155 -3.48 15.87 -17.27
CA ALA A 155 -4.34 16.23 -18.40
C ALA A 155 -5.14 17.52 -18.14
N ILE A 156 -5.64 17.72 -16.91
CA ILE A 156 -6.35 18.95 -16.52
C ILE A 156 -5.37 20.13 -16.54
N GLU A 157 -4.19 19.99 -15.96
CA GLU A 157 -3.17 21.04 -15.93
C GLU A 157 -2.74 21.46 -17.33
N ALA A 158 -2.48 20.48 -18.21
CA ALA A 158 -2.10 20.72 -19.61
C ALA A 158 -3.18 21.46 -20.42
N THR A 159 -4.43 21.44 -19.94
CA THR A 159 -5.57 22.01 -20.67
C THR A 159 -6.29 23.14 -19.95
N SER A 160 -5.81 23.51 -18.76
CA SER A 160 -6.30 24.62 -17.95
C SER A 160 -6.35 25.97 -18.69
N SER A 161 -5.39 26.23 -19.58
CA SER A 161 -5.29 27.48 -20.35
C SER A 161 -6.14 27.52 -21.62
N LEU A 162 -6.73 26.39 -22.02
CA LEU A 162 -7.57 26.27 -23.20
C LEU A 162 -9.00 26.69 -22.84
N HIS A 163 -9.37 27.94 -23.12
CA HIS A 163 -10.68 28.52 -22.79
C HIS A 163 -11.82 28.01 -23.71
N ARG A 164 -11.90 26.69 -23.93
CA ARG A 164 -12.92 26.01 -24.73
C ARG A 164 -13.42 24.76 -23.99
N PRO A 165 -14.62 24.25 -24.29
CA PRO A 165 -15.09 23.01 -23.70
C PRO A 165 -14.13 21.85 -24.01
N ILE A 166 -13.64 21.18 -22.97
CA ILE A 166 -12.68 20.07 -23.07
C ILE A 166 -13.29 18.83 -22.45
N LYS A 167 -13.10 17.70 -23.13
CA LYS A 167 -13.49 16.37 -22.64
C LYS A 167 -12.23 15.54 -22.40
N ILE A 168 -12.05 15.11 -21.16
CA ILE A 168 -11.01 14.16 -20.76
C ILE A 168 -11.70 12.82 -20.52
N TRP A 169 -11.26 11.79 -21.21
CA TRP A 169 -11.78 10.44 -21.16
C TRP A 169 -10.87 9.57 -20.30
N THR A 170 -11.48 8.83 -19.37
CA THR A 170 -10.81 7.83 -18.54
C THR A 170 -11.72 6.63 -18.38
N ASP A 171 -11.15 5.43 -18.42
CA ASP A 171 -11.86 4.20 -18.10
C ASP A 171 -11.78 3.82 -16.61
N SER A 172 -11.01 4.56 -15.83
CA SER A 172 -10.89 4.41 -14.38
C SER A 172 -12.15 4.87 -13.62
N LEU A 173 -13.07 3.94 -13.41
CA LEU A 173 -14.24 4.17 -12.56
C LEU A 173 -13.84 4.55 -11.13
N SER A 174 -12.78 3.93 -10.59
CA SER A 174 -12.26 4.22 -9.26
C SER A 174 -11.81 5.67 -9.11
N SER A 175 -11.10 6.20 -10.11
CA SER A 175 -10.63 7.58 -10.11
C SER A 175 -11.80 8.57 -10.15
N LEU A 176 -12.78 8.33 -11.04
CA LEU A 176 -13.98 9.18 -11.13
C LEU A 176 -14.80 9.16 -9.84
N MET A 177 -14.98 7.99 -9.23
CA MET A 177 -15.68 7.87 -7.94
C MET A 177 -14.94 8.54 -6.80
N ALA A 178 -13.61 8.49 -6.78
CA ALA A 178 -12.79 9.20 -5.80
C ALA A 178 -12.93 10.72 -5.95
N ILE A 179 -12.88 11.24 -7.18
CA ILE A 179 -13.04 12.67 -7.49
C ILE A 179 -14.47 13.15 -7.16
N LEU A 180 -15.48 12.30 -7.32
CA LEU A 180 -16.85 12.63 -6.90
C LEU A 180 -17.09 12.56 -5.39
N ASN A 181 -16.16 12.02 -4.61
CA ASN A 181 -16.29 11.95 -3.16
C ASN A 181 -15.81 13.27 -2.50
N PRO A 182 -16.72 14.15 -2.00
CA PRO A 182 -16.32 15.41 -1.37
C PRO A 182 -15.50 15.22 -0.09
N LYS A 183 -15.60 14.02 0.50
CA LYS A 183 -14.90 13.65 1.73
C LYS A 183 -13.63 12.85 1.45
N SER A 184 -13.12 12.86 0.21
CA SER A 184 -11.85 12.20 -0.11
C SER A 184 -10.74 12.70 0.82
N HIS A 185 -9.90 11.78 1.28
CA HIS A 185 -8.71 12.08 2.10
C HIS A 185 -7.42 12.12 1.28
N ASP A 186 -7.50 11.75 0.00
CA ASP A 186 -6.38 11.75 -0.93
C ASP A 186 -6.07 13.19 -1.38
N SER A 187 -4.82 13.63 -1.23
CA SER A 187 -4.42 15.00 -1.54
C SER A 187 -4.51 15.32 -3.03
N MET A 188 -4.10 14.39 -3.91
CA MET A 188 -4.19 14.59 -5.36
C MET A 188 -5.64 14.67 -5.82
N VAL A 189 -6.52 13.85 -5.24
CA VAL A 189 -7.96 13.92 -5.53
C VAL A 189 -8.52 15.30 -5.15
N ARG A 190 -8.12 15.86 -4.00
CA ARG A 190 -8.54 17.22 -3.58
C ARG A 190 -7.99 18.31 -4.51
N GLU A 191 -6.75 18.15 -4.98
CA GLU A 191 -6.17 19.04 -5.98
C GLU A 191 -6.98 19.00 -7.29
N ILE A 192 -7.32 17.81 -7.78
CA ILE A 192 -8.18 17.65 -8.97
C ILE A 192 -9.55 18.28 -8.75
N GLN A 193 -10.18 18.05 -7.59
CA GLN A 193 -11.48 18.65 -7.27
C GLN A 193 -11.40 20.18 -7.30
N THR A 194 -10.34 20.77 -6.77
CA THR A 194 -10.09 22.22 -6.81
C THR A 194 -9.85 22.70 -8.24
N LEU A 195 -9.04 21.99 -9.02
CA LEU A 195 -8.76 22.32 -10.42
C LEU A 195 -10.04 22.29 -11.26
N LEU A 196 -10.91 21.30 -11.08
CA LEU A 196 -12.19 21.21 -11.80
C LEU A 196 -13.11 22.38 -11.44
N LEU A 197 -13.17 22.78 -10.17
CA LEU A 197 -13.96 23.94 -9.74
C LEU A 197 -13.47 25.25 -10.38
N SER A 198 -12.15 25.43 -10.49
CA SER A 198 -11.55 26.59 -11.16
C SER A 198 -11.75 26.57 -12.68
N HIS A 199 -11.83 25.39 -13.30
CA HIS A 199 -11.89 25.22 -14.76
C HIS A 199 -13.20 24.55 -15.21
N LYS A 200 -14.32 25.28 -15.08
CA LYS A 200 -15.68 24.78 -15.40
C LYS A 200 -15.88 24.27 -16.84
N HIS A 201 -14.99 24.61 -17.76
CA HIS A 201 -15.03 24.17 -19.16
C HIS A 201 -14.46 22.75 -19.35
N ILE A 202 -13.73 22.21 -18.37
CA ILE A 202 -13.16 20.87 -18.41
C ILE A 202 -14.18 19.87 -17.85
N HIS A 203 -14.42 18.81 -18.61
CA HIS A 203 -15.36 17.75 -18.27
C HIS A 203 -14.65 16.39 -18.29
N LEU A 204 -14.79 15.63 -17.21
CA LEU A 204 -14.36 14.23 -17.17
C LEU A 204 -15.50 13.35 -17.66
N ARG A 205 -15.16 12.37 -18.49
CA ARG A 205 -16.12 11.43 -19.06
C ARG A 205 -15.60 10.01 -18.88
N ARG A 206 -16.49 9.12 -18.45
CA ARG A 206 -16.18 7.70 -18.38
C ARG A 206 -16.11 7.12 -19.80
N LEU A 207 -15.04 6.38 -20.05
CA LEU A 207 -14.92 5.49 -21.17
C LEU A 207 -15.12 4.04 -20.70
N LYS A 208 -15.61 3.18 -21.58
CA LYS A 208 -15.69 1.75 -21.28
C LYS A 208 -14.34 1.11 -21.61
N ALA A 209 -13.76 0.44 -20.61
CA ALA A 209 -12.52 -0.31 -20.78
C ALA A 209 -12.67 -1.39 -21.86
N HIS A 210 -11.58 -1.66 -22.58
CA HIS A 210 -11.44 -2.77 -23.55
C HIS A 210 -12.39 -2.75 -24.76
N VAL A 211 -12.91 -1.57 -25.14
CA VAL A 211 -13.74 -1.40 -26.35
C VAL A 211 -12.91 -1.03 -27.59
N GLY A 212 -11.59 -0.92 -27.44
CA GLY A 212 -10.67 -0.66 -28.55
C GLY A 212 -10.70 0.77 -29.08
N TYR A 213 -11.01 1.75 -28.22
CA TYR A 213 -10.95 3.16 -28.59
C TYR A 213 -9.49 3.56 -28.83
N LEU A 214 -9.18 4.04 -30.03
CA LEU A 214 -7.81 4.40 -30.46
C LEU A 214 -7.09 5.29 -29.44
N GLY A 215 -7.77 6.32 -28.93
CA GLY A 215 -7.20 7.22 -27.92
C GLY A 215 -6.88 6.54 -26.59
N ASN A 216 -7.71 5.59 -26.14
CA ASN A 216 -7.46 4.82 -24.93
C ASN A 216 -6.28 3.86 -25.12
N GLU A 217 -6.23 3.17 -26.27
CA GLU A 217 -5.12 2.29 -26.62
C GLU A 217 -3.80 3.06 -26.72
N CYS A 218 -3.84 4.27 -27.27
CA CYS A 218 -2.68 5.17 -27.30
C CYS A 218 -2.23 5.53 -25.88
N ALA A 219 -3.15 5.92 -24.99
CA ALA A 219 -2.82 6.24 -23.61
C ALA A 219 -2.25 5.02 -22.84
N ASP A 220 -2.81 3.82 -23.05
CA ASP A 220 -2.31 2.55 -22.48
C ASP A 220 -0.91 2.18 -22.98
N GLN A 221 -0.66 2.32 -24.28
CA GLN A 221 0.69 2.12 -24.81
C GLN A 221 1.68 3.13 -24.25
N LEU A 222 1.27 4.38 -24.05
CA LEU A 222 2.12 5.42 -23.49
C LEU A 222 2.41 5.17 -22.01
N SER A 223 1.41 4.77 -21.21
CA SER A 223 1.60 4.48 -19.79
C SER A 223 2.51 3.27 -19.60
N LYS A 224 2.40 2.23 -20.44
CA LYS A 224 3.33 1.09 -20.46
C LYS A 224 4.74 1.48 -20.87
N LYS A 225 4.91 2.31 -21.91
CA LYS A 225 6.21 2.85 -22.33
C LYS A 225 6.86 3.75 -21.27
N ALA A 226 6.06 4.39 -20.42
CA ALA A 226 6.59 5.23 -19.36
C ALA A 226 7.42 4.42 -18.34
N ILE A 227 7.08 3.15 -18.10
CA ILE A 227 7.73 2.29 -17.09
C ILE A 227 9.24 2.14 -17.35
N THR A 228 9.64 2.08 -18.62
CA THR A 228 11.04 1.88 -19.03
C THR A 228 11.83 3.19 -19.17
N LYS A 229 11.24 4.36 -18.86
CA LYS A 229 11.98 5.63 -18.91
C LYS A 229 13.03 5.74 -17.80
N ASP A 230 14.09 6.49 -18.04
CA ASP A 230 15.16 6.67 -17.06
C ASP A 230 14.83 7.72 -15.98
N ASP A 231 13.89 8.63 -16.25
CA ASP A 231 13.52 9.73 -15.35
C ASP A 231 12.21 9.44 -14.60
N PRO A 232 12.26 9.06 -13.31
CA PRO A 232 11.08 8.82 -12.50
C PRO A 232 10.41 10.12 -12.08
N PHE A 233 9.11 10.21 -12.32
CA PHE A 233 8.23 11.20 -11.70
C PHE A 233 8.08 10.86 -10.22
N LEU A 234 8.58 11.75 -9.36
CA LEU A 234 8.57 11.56 -7.92
C LEU A 234 7.14 11.71 -7.35
N LEU A 235 6.52 10.57 -7.05
CA LEU A 235 5.23 10.50 -6.39
C LEU A 235 5.35 9.72 -5.07
N PRO A 236 4.83 10.25 -3.94
CA PRO A 236 4.84 9.52 -2.68
C PRO A 236 4.13 8.16 -2.79
N LYS A 237 4.69 7.15 -2.14
CA LYS A 237 4.16 5.79 -2.11
C LYS A 237 2.86 5.71 -1.29
N PRO A 238 1.95 4.76 -1.60
CA PRO A 238 0.77 4.54 -0.79
C PRO A 238 1.07 4.23 0.67
N LEU A 239 0.19 4.63 1.59
CA LEU A 239 0.30 4.24 2.99
C LEU A 239 0.20 2.73 3.23
N SER A 240 -0.36 1.97 2.29
CA SER A 240 -0.32 0.49 2.32
C SER A 240 1.10 -0.04 2.12
N CYS A 241 1.92 0.64 1.30
CA CYS A 241 3.33 0.31 1.11
C CYS A 241 4.11 0.51 2.43
N LEU A 242 3.92 1.64 3.11
CA LEU A 242 4.49 1.88 4.45
C LEU A 242 4.16 0.75 5.43
N LYS A 243 2.88 0.34 5.51
CA LYS A 243 2.46 -0.77 6.38
C LYS A 243 3.14 -2.09 6.01
N TYR A 244 3.31 -2.35 4.72
CA TYR A 244 3.98 -3.55 4.23
C TYR A 244 5.47 -3.53 4.59
N GLU A 245 6.17 -2.43 4.31
CA GLU A 245 7.60 -2.28 4.60
C GLU A 245 7.88 -2.38 6.11
N ILE A 246 7.05 -1.74 6.95
CA ILE A 246 7.11 -1.87 8.43
C ILE A 246 6.94 -3.32 8.87
N LYS A 247 5.94 -4.04 8.33
CA LYS A 247 5.70 -5.45 8.64
C LYS A 247 6.86 -6.35 8.20
N SER A 248 7.40 -6.08 7.01
CA SER A 248 8.54 -6.81 6.45
C SER A 248 9.78 -6.63 7.34
N ALA A 249 10.09 -5.40 7.74
CA ALA A 249 11.17 -5.10 8.67
C ALA A 249 10.96 -5.79 10.04
N ALA A 250 9.73 -5.76 10.57
CA ALA A 250 9.39 -6.45 11.81
C ALA A 250 9.58 -7.97 11.73
N LEU A 251 9.24 -8.56 10.59
CA LEU A 251 9.40 -9.99 10.35
C LEU A 251 10.88 -10.35 10.23
N SER A 252 11.69 -9.53 9.56
CA SER A 252 13.15 -9.70 9.49
C SER A 252 13.80 -9.62 10.87
N ILE A 253 13.41 -8.65 11.70
CA ILE A 253 13.91 -8.55 13.08
C ILE A 253 13.51 -9.77 13.90
N TRP A 254 12.28 -10.26 13.72
CA TRP A 254 11.82 -11.46 14.40
C TRP A 254 12.62 -12.70 13.95
N GLN A 255 12.89 -12.84 12.66
CA GLN A 255 13.72 -13.91 12.11
C GLN A 255 15.14 -13.85 12.69
N ASP A 256 15.79 -12.69 12.69
CA ASP A 256 17.12 -12.52 13.27
C ASP A 256 17.18 -12.93 14.75
N ASN A 257 16.17 -12.55 15.52
CA ASN A 257 16.05 -12.93 16.93
C ASN A 257 15.81 -14.44 17.10
N TRP A 258 15.12 -15.07 16.14
CA TRP A 258 14.87 -16.51 16.14
C TRP A 258 16.14 -17.29 15.83
N ASP A 259 16.91 -16.84 14.84
CA ASP A 259 18.14 -17.49 14.41
C ASP A 259 19.26 -17.38 15.46
N LYS A 260 19.38 -16.20 16.09
CA LYS A 260 20.39 -15.93 17.14
C LYS A 260 19.95 -16.40 18.53
N GLY A 261 18.70 -16.81 18.69
CA GLY A 261 18.15 -17.21 19.98
C GLY A 261 18.75 -18.52 20.49
N GLU A 262 19.14 -18.54 21.77
CA GLU A 262 19.66 -19.75 22.44
C GLU A 262 18.54 -20.69 22.92
N THR A 263 17.30 -20.20 23.03
CA THR A 263 16.16 -20.96 23.57
C THR A 263 15.23 -21.44 22.46
N GLY A 264 14.74 -22.68 22.57
CA GLY A 264 13.84 -23.27 21.57
C GLY A 264 14.53 -23.85 20.35
N ARG A 265 15.83 -24.19 20.45
CA ARG A 265 16.65 -24.72 19.34
C ARG A 265 16.05 -25.95 18.66
N SER A 266 15.51 -26.89 19.42
CA SER A 266 14.82 -28.07 18.89
C SER A 266 13.63 -27.70 17.98
N THR A 267 12.92 -26.61 18.29
CA THR A 267 11.85 -26.09 17.44
C THR A 267 12.40 -25.32 16.24
N HIS A 268 13.53 -24.61 16.38
CA HIS A 268 14.21 -23.93 15.27
C HIS A 268 14.67 -24.93 14.20
N ASP A 269 15.21 -26.08 14.61
CA ASP A 269 15.67 -27.12 13.68
C ASP A 269 14.55 -27.66 12.77
N ILE A 270 13.29 -27.61 13.24
CA ILE A 270 12.11 -28.07 12.50
C ILE A 270 11.39 -26.90 11.80
N VAL A 271 11.33 -25.74 12.44
CA VAL A 271 10.67 -24.52 11.94
C VAL A 271 11.70 -23.38 11.97
N PRO A 272 12.61 -23.34 10.98
CA PRO A 272 13.66 -22.33 10.93
C PRO A 272 13.12 -20.94 10.55
N GLY A 273 12.00 -20.88 9.81
CA GLY A 273 11.39 -19.64 9.35
C GLY A 273 10.25 -19.15 10.26
N VAL A 274 10.31 -17.89 10.67
CA VAL A 274 9.20 -17.23 11.36
C VAL A 274 8.08 -16.87 10.36
N SER A 275 6.84 -16.92 10.81
CA SER A 275 5.68 -16.59 9.98
C SER A 275 4.55 -16.02 10.82
N ASN A 276 3.65 -15.26 10.20
CA ASN A 276 2.39 -14.84 10.82
C ASN A 276 1.29 -15.91 10.70
N LYS A 277 1.63 -17.13 10.23
CA LYS A 277 0.73 -18.27 10.11
C LYS A 277 1.13 -19.34 11.13
N PRO A 278 0.17 -19.94 11.86
CA PRO A 278 0.48 -21.02 12.79
C PRO A 278 0.88 -22.30 12.05
N VAL A 279 1.77 -23.09 12.66
CA VAL A 279 2.24 -24.39 12.14
C VAL A 279 1.18 -25.49 12.30
N ARG A 280 0.16 -25.26 13.13
CA ARG A 280 -1.00 -26.16 13.39
C ARG A 280 -0.66 -27.53 13.99
N TRP A 281 0.35 -27.60 14.85
CA TRP A 281 0.62 -28.81 15.63
C TRP A 281 -0.41 -29.04 16.73
N ASN A 282 -0.73 -30.32 16.97
CA ASN A 282 -1.45 -30.72 18.17
C ASN A 282 -0.51 -30.67 19.41
N ARG A 283 -1.07 -30.97 20.58
CA ARG A 283 -0.36 -30.82 21.85
C ARG A 283 0.80 -31.82 21.95
N GLU A 284 0.59 -33.05 21.51
CA GLU A 284 1.56 -34.14 21.56
C GLU A 284 2.76 -33.85 20.64
N GLU A 285 2.49 -33.41 19.42
CA GLU A 285 3.49 -32.96 18.45
C GLU A 285 4.31 -31.80 19.01
N LEU A 286 3.65 -30.82 19.61
CA LEU A 286 4.33 -29.68 20.23
C LEU A 286 5.24 -30.10 21.39
N MET A 287 4.79 -31.02 22.26
CA MET A 287 5.61 -31.55 23.35
C MET A 287 6.84 -32.30 22.81
N PHE A 288 6.65 -33.12 21.77
CA PHE A 288 7.71 -33.87 21.12
C PHE A 288 8.76 -32.94 20.51
N VAL A 289 8.33 -31.99 19.67
CA VAL A 289 9.23 -31.05 18.97
C VAL A 289 9.97 -30.14 19.93
N THR A 290 9.29 -29.64 20.96
CA THR A 290 9.92 -28.74 21.93
C THR A 290 10.83 -29.49 22.90
N GLY A 291 10.74 -30.82 22.98
CA GLY A 291 11.46 -31.64 23.97
C GLY A 291 10.93 -31.46 25.39
N HIS A 292 9.74 -30.86 25.55
CA HIS A 292 9.12 -30.58 26.84
C HIS A 292 7.85 -31.42 27.00
N GLY A 293 7.95 -32.50 27.77
CA GLY A 293 6.87 -33.47 27.98
C GLY A 293 7.30 -34.57 28.96
N PRO A 294 6.49 -35.62 29.17
CA PRO A 294 6.81 -36.74 30.06
C PRO A 294 7.86 -37.69 29.43
N PHE A 295 8.97 -37.15 28.95
CA PHE A 295 10.05 -37.91 28.32
C PHE A 295 11.17 -38.18 29.34
N PRO A 296 11.75 -39.39 29.38
CA PRO A 296 12.84 -39.72 30.32
C PRO A 296 14.04 -38.78 30.21
N SER A 297 14.40 -38.36 29.00
CA SER A 297 15.48 -37.39 28.73
C SER A 297 15.23 -36.01 29.36
N TYR A 298 13.96 -35.58 29.42
CA TYR A 298 13.57 -34.30 30.01
C TYR A 298 13.48 -34.37 31.56
N LEU A 299 13.02 -35.50 32.09
CA LEU A 299 12.91 -35.74 33.54
C LEU A 299 14.27 -35.90 34.23
N GLN A 300 15.31 -36.32 33.50
CA GLN A 300 16.67 -36.42 34.03
C GLN A 300 17.35 -35.05 34.14
N SER A 301 17.14 -34.13 33.20
CA SER A 301 17.75 -32.79 33.20
C SER A 301 17.11 -31.81 34.17
N SER A 302 15.92 -32.11 34.71
CA SER A 302 15.18 -31.24 35.64
C SER A 302 15.41 -31.58 37.12
N ASN A 303 16.20 -32.62 37.42
CA ASN A 303 16.54 -33.08 38.77
C ASN A 303 18.00 -32.78 39.19
N THR A 304 18.70 -31.97 38.41
CA THR A 304 20.04 -31.42 38.69
C THR A 304 19.96 -29.91 38.73
#